data_AF-A0A084JGN4-F1
#
_entry.id   AF-A0A084JGN4-F1
#
_cell.length_a   1.000
_cell.length_b   1.000
_cell.length_c   1.000
_cell.angle_alpha   90.00
_cell.angle_beta   90.00
_cell.angle_gamma   90.00
#
_symmetry.space_group_name_H-M   'P 1'
#
loop_
_entity.id
_entity.type
_entity.pdbx_description
1 polymer ?
#
loop_
_entity_poly.entity_id
_entity_poly.type
_entity_poly.pdbx_seq_one_letter_code
_entity_poly.pdbx_strand_id
1 'polypeptide(L)'
;MCCREFIEIGTEKKYAQVIRTLLWDADFEERYTEIRGELYYRVPGNKVLCFNQTMFFSKSMQKFYINLVRSLPNKKGLNHIREMNASEMYLFLMCRLTDSYARGDISLSQIMDFWAFYKTHGEFFLWPYIYERLKELKIEEFAERLESLILRWFGTGTGIENVEIYDNMESYIFSKGTEGREISEQFLPLIKTVADCYSRDRKKEEFIRLVAWLFPDREYMETIYPVLEKAGVFLPIFWLIRLERYFRRMIGNRMEEKFRIPKKTFFQFIWRKYQGVKAEESEEKEENEEKEEREEKKAREQGEQKEQEEQKTAKIPN
;
A
#
# COMPACT_ATOMS: atom_id res chain seq x y z
N MET A 1 18.32 -29.53 19.94
CA MET A 1 17.81 -30.09 18.68
C MET A 1 16.63 -29.23 18.27
N CYS A 2 16.77 -28.39 17.23
CA CYS A 2 15.62 -27.67 16.67
C CYS A 2 14.75 -28.65 15.92
N CYS A 3 13.54 -28.93 16.41
CA CYS A 3 12.58 -29.82 15.77
C CYS A 3 11.83 -29.09 14.64
N ARG A 4 12.57 -28.45 13.72
CA ARG A 4 11.96 -27.92 12.50
C ARG A 4 11.73 -29.08 11.55
N GLU A 5 10.46 -29.47 11.40
CA GLU A 5 10.03 -30.53 10.49
C GLU A 5 10.29 -30.20 9.01
N PHE A 6 10.48 -28.91 8.68
CA PHE A 6 10.65 -28.40 7.33
C PHE A 6 11.79 -27.38 7.26
N ILE A 7 12.51 -27.38 6.14
CA ILE A 7 13.36 -26.26 5.72
C ILE A 7 12.46 -25.22 5.05
N GLU A 8 12.29 -24.05 5.69
CA GLU A 8 11.48 -22.97 5.15
C GLU A 8 12.30 -22.11 4.17
N ILE A 9 11.77 -21.88 2.95
CA ILE A 9 12.39 -21.01 1.95
C ILE A 9 11.40 -19.91 1.56
N GLY A 10 11.76 -18.64 1.85
CA GLY A 10 10.98 -17.46 1.43
C GLY A 10 11.48 -16.91 0.09
N THR A 11 10.58 -16.72 -0.88
CA THR A 11 10.96 -16.34 -2.25
C THR A 11 10.03 -15.28 -2.82
N GLU A 12 10.52 -14.48 -3.77
CA GLU A 12 9.63 -13.63 -4.58
C GLU A 12 8.93 -14.48 -5.65
N LYS A 13 7.68 -14.16 -5.97
CA LYS A 13 6.86 -14.94 -6.92
C LYS A 13 7.53 -15.13 -8.29
N LYS A 14 8.38 -14.18 -8.72
CA LYS A 14 9.13 -14.25 -9.98
C LYS A 14 10.17 -15.38 -10.02
N TYR A 15 10.69 -15.79 -8.87
CA TYR A 15 11.72 -16.83 -8.75
C TYR A 15 11.15 -18.20 -8.35
N ALA A 16 9.85 -18.30 -8.10
CA ALA A 16 9.20 -19.56 -7.70
C ALA A 16 9.48 -20.69 -8.70
N GLN A 17 9.40 -20.40 -10.01
CA GLN A 17 9.68 -21.39 -11.06
C GLN A 17 11.13 -21.87 -11.05
N VAL A 18 12.09 -20.96 -10.84
CA VAL A 18 13.52 -21.31 -10.77
C VAL A 18 13.80 -22.21 -9.57
N ILE A 19 13.16 -21.94 -8.44
CA ILE A 19 13.35 -22.74 -7.23
C ILE A 19 12.68 -24.10 -7.38
N ARG A 20 11.51 -24.16 -8.01
CA ARG A 20 10.85 -25.41 -8.37
C ARG A 20 11.73 -26.28 -9.27
N THR A 21 12.35 -25.71 -10.30
CA THR A 21 13.27 -26.47 -11.18
C THR A 21 14.50 -26.95 -10.41
N LEU A 22 15.10 -26.11 -9.56
CA LEU A 22 16.26 -26.51 -8.75
C LEU A 22 15.94 -27.64 -7.76
N LEU A 23 14.75 -27.60 -7.15
CA LEU A 23 14.29 -28.66 -6.26
C LEU A 23 14.01 -29.95 -7.03
N TRP A 24 13.40 -29.84 -8.22
CA TRP A 24 13.18 -30.99 -9.11
C TRP A 24 14.50 -31.66 -9.53
N ASP A 25 15.49 -30.87 -9.93
CA ASP A 25 16.83 -31.35 -10.29
C ASP A 25 17.57 -32.00 -9.11
N ALA A 26 17.17 -31.66 -7.88
CA ALA A 26 17.67 -32.23 -6.64
C ALA A 26 16.83 -33.41 -6.10
N ASP A 27 15.97 -34.00 -6.93
CA ASP A 27 15.08 -35.14 -6.63
C ASP A 27 13.98 -34.84 -5.59
N PHE A 28 13.51 -33.59 -5.49
CA PHE A 28 12.35 -33.27 -4.66
C PHE A 28 11.04 -33.39 -5.45
N GLU A 29 10.05 -34.01 -4.82
CA GLU A 29 8.69 -34.13 -5.34
C GLU A 29 7.76 -33.12 -4.66
N GLU A 30 6.93 -32.43 -5.45
CA GLU A 30 5.86 -31.58 -4.91
C GLU A 30 4.77 -32.44 -4.26
N ARG A 31 4.36 -32.09 -3.04
CA ARG A 31 3.28 -32.76 -2.30
C ARG A 31 2.23 -31.75 -1.85
N TYR A 32 1.00 -32.23 -1.77
CA TYR A 32 -0.08 -31.45 -1.17
C TYR A 32 0.19 -31.20 0.31
N THR A 33 -0.12 -29.98 0.76
CA THR A 33 -0.08 -29.59 2.16
C THR A 33 -1.26 -28.67 2.45
N GLU A 34 -1.84 -28.81 3.64
CA GLU A 34 -2.85 -27.88 4.17
C GLU A 34 -2.18 -26.59 4.65
N ILE A 35 -0.89 -26.66 5.00
CA ILE A 35 -0.09 -25.53 5.44
C ILE A 35 0.19 -24.62 4.24
N ARG A 36 0.14 -23.32 4.44
CA ARG A 36 0.46 -22.33 3.40
C ARG A 36 1.86 -22.57 2.83
N GLY A 37 1.95 -22.65 1.50
CA GLY A 37 3.21 -22.78 0.78
C GLY A 37 3.18 -23.96 -0.18
N GLU A 38 4.28 -24.17 -0.87
CA GLU A 38 4.51 -25.34 -1.72
C GLU A 38 5.43 -26.29 -0.96
N LEU A 39 4.95 -27.50 -0.67
CA LEU A 39 5.71 -28.52 0.05
C LEU A 39 6.45 -29.42 -0.95
N TYR A 40 7.75 -29.56 -0.74
CA TYR A 40 8.63 -30.40 -1.51
C TYR A 40 9.24 -31.48 -0.61
N TYR A 41 9.25 -32.72 -1.06
CA TYR A 41 9.68 -33.89 -0.29
C TYR A 41 10.74 -34.69 -1.03
N ARG A 42 11.80 -35.09 -0.32
CA ARG A 42 12.83 -36.00 -0.83
C ARG A 42 13.09 -37.14 0.15
N VAL A 43 13.20 -38.36 -0.38
CA VAL A 43 13.54 -39.55 0.42
C VAL A 43 15.03 -39.52 0.80
N PRO A 44 15.41 -39.83 2.05
CA PRO A 44 14.55 -40.21 3.17
C PRO A 44 14.23 -39.03 4.10
N GLY A 45 13.04 -38.43 3.93
CA GLY A 45 12.45 -37.56 4.96
C GLY A 45 12.79 -36.07 4.90
N ASN A 46 13.54 -35.59 3.92
CA ASN A 46 13.85 -34.17 3.77
C ASN A 46 12.61 -33.42 3.26
N LYS A 47 12.13 -32.43 4.02
CA LYS A 47 10.97 -31.61 3.65
C LYS A 47 11.38 -30.16 3.51
N VAL A 48 10.97 -29.53 2.41
CA VAL A 48 11.22 -28.12 2.10
C VAL A 48 9.87 -27.44 1.89
N LEU A 49 9.62 -26.36 2.62
CA LEU A 49 8.39 -25.57 2.51
C LEU A 49 8.71 -24.21 1.90
N CYS A 50 8.22 -23.97 0.69
CA CYS A 50 8.46 -22.74 -0.06
C CYS A 50 7.31 -21.76 0.11
N PHE A 51 7.61 -20.52 0.50
CA PHE A 51 6.65 -19.43 0.64
C PHE A 51 6.83 -18.37 -0.46
N ASN A 52 5.77 -18.12 -1.22
CA ASN A 52 5.74 -17.05 -2.23
C ASN A 52 5.31 -15.73 -1.59
N GLN A 53 6.26 -14.80 -1.41
CA GLN A 53 6.17 -13.37 -1.05
C GLN A 53 5.30 -12.97 0.16
N THR A 54 4.61 -13.90 0.79
CA THR A 54 3.58 -13.67 1.80
C THR A 54 3.80 -14.57 3.00
N MET A 55 5.02 -14.50 3.57
CA MET A 55 5.37 -15.24 4.76
C MET A 55 4.56 -14.79 5.99
N PHE A 56 4.18 -13.50 6.04
CA PHE A 56 3.37 -12.91 7.09
C PHE A 56 2.01 -12.46 6.54
N PHE A 57 0.97 -12.50 7.37
CA PHE A 57 -0.35 -11.97 7.05
C PHE A 57 -0.38 -10.44 7.10
N SER A 58 0.23 -9.84 8.12
CA SER A 58 0.26 -8.38 8.27
C SER A 58 1.12 -7.70 7.19
N LYS A 59 0.57 -6.66 6.55
CA LYS A 59 1.30 -5.82 5.59
C LYS A 59 2.47 -5.06 6.22
N SER A 60 2.38 -4.68 7.49
CA SER A 60 3.48 -4.01 8.20
C SER A 60 4.66 -4.97 8.36
N MET A 61 4.41 -6.18 8.83
CA MET A 61 5.41 -7.25 8.97
C MET A 61 6.01 -7.66 7.62
N GLN A 62 5.20 -7.77 6.56
CA GLN A 62 5.70 -8.05 5.21
C GLN A 62 6.71 -6.98 4.75
N LYS A 63 6.36 -5.70 4.90
CA LYS A 63 7.24 -4.58 4.53
C LYS A 63 8.52 -4.57 5.37
N PHE A 64 8.39 -4.76 6.68
CA PHE A 64 9.52 -4.85 7.60
C PHE A 64 10.47 -5.97 7.18
N TYR A 65 9.96 -7.18 6.93
CA TYR A 65 10.78 -8.32 6.51
C TYR A 65 11.50 -8.09 5.18
N ILE A 66 10.80 -7.54 4.17
CA ILE A 66 11.42 -7.23 2.86
C ILE A 66 12.55 -6.21 3.04
N ASN A 67 12.35 -5.19 3.86
CA ASN A 67 13.37 -4.19 4.14
C ASN A 67 14.55 -4.79 4.92
N LEU A 68 14.27 -5.62 5.93
CA LEU A 68 15.26 -6.31 6.73
C LEU A 68 16.19 -7.16 5.83
N VAL A 69 15.64 -8.04 5.00
CA VAL A 69 16.42 -8.92 4.10
C VAL A 69 17.30 -8.10 3.14
N ARG A 70 16.83 -6.93 2.69
CA ARG A 70 17.60 -6.03 1.81
C ARG A 70 18.77 -5.35 2.52
N SER A 71 18.62 -5.03 3.80
CA SER A 71 19.65 -4.35 4.59
C SER A 71 20.69 -5.29 5.24
N LEU A 72 20.46 -6.61 5.21
CA LEU A 72 21.36 -7.56 5.88
C LEU A 72 22.81 -7.49 5.34
N PRO A 73 23.82 -7.51 6.23
CA PRO A 73 25.21 -7.59 5.83
C PRO A 73 25.55 -9.00 5.32
N ASN A 74 26.60 -9.08 4.51
CA ASN A 74 27.17 -10.36 4.11
C ASN A 74 27.86 -11.03 5.30
N LYS A 75 27.73 -12.35 5.37
CA LYS A 75 28.42 -13.18 6.35
C LYS A 75 29.93 -13.11 6.13
N LYS A 76 30.70 -13.02 7.22
CA LYS A 76 32.17 -12.95 7.14
C LYS A 76 32.71 -14.14 6.35
N GLY A 77 33.42 -13.85 5.25
CA GLY A 77 34.03 -14.86 4.37
C GLY A 77 33.11 -15.41 3.26
N LEU A 78 31.86 -14.94 3.14
CA LEU A 78 30.91 -15.40 2.12
C LEU A 78 30.25 -14.20 1.42
N ASN A 79 30.47 -14.07 0.11
CA ASN A 79 30.00 -12.90 -0.65
C ASN A 79 28.50 -12.90 -0.99
N HIS A 80 27.86 -14.07 -0.96
CA HIS A 80 26.47 -14.26 -1.39
C HIS A 80 25.52 -14.70 -0.26
N ILE A 81 26.05 -14.93 0.94
CA ILE A 81 25.26 -15.35 2.10
C ILE A 81 25.15 -14.15 3.02
N ARG A 82 23.92 -13.73 3.32
CA ARG A 82 23.63 -12.69 4.30
C ARG A 82 23.15 -13.32 5.59
N GLU A 83 23.53 -12.74 6.71
CA GLU A 83 23.23 -13.28 8.04
C GLU A 83 22.54 -12.22 8.89
N MET A 84 21.52 -12.65 9.65
CA MET A 84 20.81 -11.79 10.59
C MET A 84 21.57 -11.69 11.90
N ASN A 85 21.57 -10.50 12.49
CA ASN A 85 22.02 -10.31 13.87
C ASN A 85 21.02 -10.91 14.87
N ALA A 86 21.44 -11.11 16.13
CA ALA A 86 20.59 -11.67 17.19
C ALA A 86 19.28 -10.87 17.37
N SER A 87 19.34 -9.53 17.38
CA SER A 87 18.16 -8.66 17.48
C SER A 87 17.22 -8.77 16.29
N GLU A 88 17.77 -8.94 15.08
CA GLU A 88 16.97 -9.09 13.85
C GLU A 88 16.28 -10.45 13.81
N MET A 89 16.99 -11.50 14.24
CA MET A 89 16.44 -12.84 14.39
C MET A 89 15.34 -12.87 15.45
N TYR A 90 15.52 -12.18 16.58
CA TYR A 90 14.47 -12.02 17.59
C TYR A 90 13.19 -11.43 16.97
N LEU A 91 13.32 -10.30 16.25
CA LEU A 91 12.17 -9.63 15.62
C LEU A 91 11.49 -10.55 14.58
N PHE A 92 12.28 -11.26 13.79
CA PHE A 92 11.77 -12.23 12.82
C PHE A 92 10.98 -13.36 13.50
N LEU A 93 11.53 -13.97 14.54
CA LEU A 93 10.88 -15.06 15.28
C LEU A 93 9.63 -14.57 15.99
N MET A 94 9.66 -13.38 16.62
CA MET A 94 8.49 -12.80 17.26
C MET A 94 7.38 -12.54 16.25
N CYS A 95 7.69 -11.99 15.07
CA CYS A 95 6.71 -11.83 13.98
C CYS A 95 6.12 -13.19 13.54
N ARG A 96 6.93 -14.26 13.47
CA ARG A 96 6.45 -15.61 13.12
C ARG A 96 5.50 -16.16 14.17
N LEU A 97 5.80 -15.94 15.45
CA LEU A 97 4.93 -16.33 16.56
C LEU A 97 3.61 -15.54 16.52
N THR A 98 3.67 -14.21 16.37
CA THR A 98 2.46 -13.38 16.24
C THR A 98 1.59 -13.80 15.06
N ASP A 99 2.19 -14.09 13.91
CA ASP A 99 1.47 -14.52 12.71
C ASP A 99 0.85 -15.91 12.85
N SER A 100 1.51 -16.81 13.59
CA SER A 100 0.97 -18.15 13.90
C SER A 100 -0.12 -18.06 14.96
N TYR A 101 0.04 -17.19 15.96
CA TYR A 101 -0.97 -16.91 16.98
C TYR A 101 -2.23 -16.33 16.35
N ALA A 102 -2.09 -15.32 15.48
CA ALA A 102 -3.22 -14.70 14.81
C ALA A 102 -4.07 -15.66 13.95
N ARG A 103 -3.48 -16.79 13.54
CA ARG A 103 -4.15 -17.85 12.77
C ARG A 103 -4.73 -18.96 13.64
N GLY A 104 -4.39 -19.03 14.92
CA GLY A 104 -4.69 -20.18 15.78
C GLY A 104 -3.76 -21.38 15.58
N ASP A 105 -2.73 -21.27 14.73
CA ASP A 105 -1.83 -22.39 14.38
C ASP A 105 -0.60 -22.50 15.29
N ILE A 106 -0.44 -21.59 16.24
CA ILE A 106 0.72 -21.55 17.14
C ILE A 106 0.89 -22.88 17.90
N SER A 107 2.13 -23.34 18.00
CA SER A 107 2.47 -24.61 18.67
C SER A 107 3.44 -24.39 19.81
N LEU A 108 3.35 -25.24 20.84
CA LEU A 108 4.27 -25.22 21.98
C LEU A 108 5.72 -25.41 21.52
N SER A 109 5.97 -26.22 20.49
CA SER A 109 7.29 -26.43 19.90
C SER A 109 7.90 -25.13 19.34
N GLN A 110 7.12 -24.31 18.64
CA GLN A 110 7.60 -23.01 18.15
C GLN A 110 7.97 -22.06 19.30
N ILE A 111 7.17 -22.09 20.37
CA ILE A 111 7.41 -21.27 21.57
C ILE A 111 8.67 -21.75 22.30
N MET A 112 8.86 -23.07 22.41
CA MET A 112 10.06 -23.67 23.01
C MET A 112 11.32 -23.38 22.19
N ASP A 113 11.25 -23.43 20.86
CA ASP A 113 12.35 -23.05 19.97
C ASP A 113 12.74 -21.58 20.18
N PHE A 114 11.76 -20.69 20.29
CA PHE A 114 12.00 -19.28 20.61
C PHE A 114 12.63 -19.12 22.00
N TRP A 115 12.16 -19.83 23.01
CA TRP A 115 12.74 -19.78 24.35
C TRP A 115 14.20 -20.24 24.37
N ALA A 116 14.51 -21.33 23.67
CA ALA A 116 15.89 -21.80 23.53
C ALA A 116 16.77 -20.74 22.87
N PHE A 117 16.29 -20.13 21.77
CA PHE A 117 16.98 -19.02 21.12
C PHE A 117 17.20 -17.84 22.08
N TYR A 118 16.15 -17.39 22.76
CA TYR A 118 16.17 -16.29 23.72
C TYR A 118 17.23 -16.50 24.80
N LYS A 119 17.26 -17.70 25.40
CA LYS A 119 18.24 -18.05 26.44
C LYS A 119 19.68 -18.05 25.93
N THR A 120 19.90 -18.49 24.68
CA THR A 120 21.26 -18.57 24.10
C THR A 120 21.81 -17.24 23.59
N HIS A 121 20.93 -16.34 23.12
CA HIS A 121 21.34 -15.13 22.42
C HIS A 121 20.94 -13.83 23.13
N GLY A 122 20.24 -13.92 24.28
CA GLY A 122 19.69 -12.79 25.01
C GLY A 122 20.72 -11.72 25.38
N GLU A 123 21.97 -12.10 25.65
CA GLU A 123 23.06 -11.16 25.97
C GLU A 123 23.43 -10.25 24.79
N PHE A 124 23.17 -10.68 23.56
CA PHE A 124 23.50 -9.93 22.34
C PHE A 124 22.34 -9.07 21.82
N PHE A 125 21.22 -9.00 22.56
CA PHE A 125 20.05 -8.25 22.14
C PHE A 125 20.21 -6.75 22.35
N LEU A 126 19.90 -5.98 21.31
CA LEU A 126 19.82 -4.53 21.36
C LEU A 126 18.37 -4.13 21.68
N TRP A 127 18.01 -4.18 22.96
CA TRP A 127 16.65 -3.91 23.43
C TRP A 127 16.06 -2.58 22.94
N PRO A 128 16.76 -1.43 22.95
CA PRO A 128 16.21 -0.17 22.46
C PRO A 128 15.74 -0.27 21.00
N TYR A 129 16.53 -0.93 20.15
CA TYR A 129 16.20 -1.17 18.76
C TYR A 129 15.01 -2.13 18.62
N ILE A 130 14.99 -3.23 19.39
CA ILE A 130 13.89 -4.20 19.36
C ILE A 130 12.57 -3.52 19.72
N TYR A 131 12.52 -2.79 20.83
CA TYR A 131 11.30 -2.11 21.27
C TYR A 131 10.81 -1.06 20.27
N GLU A 132 11.71 -0.31 19.64
CA GLU A 132 11.35 0.62 18.57
C GLU A 132 10.66 -0.10 17.41
N ARG A 133 11.22 -1.22 16.94
CA ARG A 133 10.65 -2.02 15.84
C ARG A 133 9.34 -2.70 16.22
N LEU A 134 9.19 -3.20 17.44
CA LEU A 134 7.92 -3.78 17.92
C LEU A 134 6.80 -2.74 17.92
N LYS A 135 7.09 -1.49 18.33
CA LYS A 135 6.13 -0.37 18.29
C LYS A 135 5.75 0.02 16.86
N GLU A 136 6.71 0.08 15.94
CA GLU A 136 6.42 0.32 14.51
C GLU A 136 5.47 -0.74 13.93
N LEU A 137 5.61 -1.99 14.39
CA LEU A 137 4.81 -3.12 13.97
C LEU A 137 3.46 -3.23 14.69
N LYS A 138 3.26 -2.49 15.79
CA LYS A 138 2.09 -2.51 16.68
C LYS A 138 1.85 -3.88 17.31
N ILE A 139 2.93 -4.51 17.79
CA ILE A 139 2.91 -5.84 18.42
C ILE A 139 3.65 -5.85 19.77
N GLU A 140 4.01 -4.69 20.30
CA GLU A 140 4.75 -4.51 21.54
C GLU A 140 4.02 -5.14 22.72
N GLU A 141 2.73 -4.85 22.89
CA GLU A 141 1.93 -5.38 23.98
C GLU A 141 1.81 -6.90 23.91
N PHE A 142 1.57 -7.44 22.70
CA PHE A 142 1.53 -8.89 22.49
C PHE A 142 2.89 -9.55 22.80
N ALA A 143 4.00 -8.95 22.37
CA ALA A 143 5.34 -9.48 22.60
C ALA A 143 5.65 -9.56 24.11
N GLU A 144 5.35 -8.51 24.87
CA GLU A 144 5.56 -8.48 26.33
C GLU A 144 4.73 -9.55 27.05
N ARG A 145 3.46 -9.72 26.65
CA ARG A 145 2.58 -10.75 27.23
C ARG A 145 3.03 -12.16 26.86
N LEU A 146 3.46 -12.37 25.61
CA LEU A 146 3.98 -13.66 25.17
C LEU A 146 5.28 -14.01 25.90
N GLU A 147 6.20 -13.06 26.07
CA GLU A 147 7.42 -13.27 26.86
C GLU A 147 7.10 -13.61 28.31
N SER A 148 6.15 -12.90 28.92
CA SER A 148 5.69 -13.18 30.29
C SER A 148 5.10 -14.60 30.40
N LEU A 149 4.32 -15.03 29.40
CA LEU A 149 3.80 -16.39 29.33
C LEU A 149 4.91 -17.43 29.19
N ILE A 150 5.93 -17.16 28.37
CA ILE A 150 7.08 -18.04 28.17
C ILE A 150 7.89 -18.18 29.46
N LEU A 151 8.09 -17.08 30.19
CA LEU A 151 8.73 -17.08 31.50
C LEU A 151 7.91 -17.85 32.54
N ARG A 152 6.58 -17.81 32.45
CA ARG A 152 5.69 -18.63 33.29
C ARG A 152 5.86 -20.12 33.02
N TRP A 153 5.96 -20.53 31.75
CA TRP A 153 6.08 -21.93 31.38
C TRP A 153 7.48 -22.53 31.60
N PHE A 154 8.52 -21.78 31.25
CA PHE A 154 9.89 -22.31 31.17
C PHE A 154 10.90 -21.54 32.04
N GLY A 155 10.50 -20.42 32.62
CA GLY A 155 11.32 -19.60 33.52
C GLY A 155 11.13 -19.97 34.99
N THR A 156 11.59 -19.09 35.86
CA THR A 156 11.66 -19.34 37.32
C THR A 156 10.35 -18.99 38.06
N GLY A 157 9.22 -18.91 37.36
CA GLY A 157 7.89 -18.75 37.99
C GLY A 157 7.71 -17.45 38.77
N THR A 158 8.23 -16.32 38.27
CA THR A 158 7.94 -15.01 38.89
C THR A 158 6.44 -14.78 38.94
N GLY A 159 5.92 -14.32 40.09
CA GLY A 159 4.49 -14.08 40.30
C GLY A 159 3.97 -13.04 39.31
N ILE A 160 3.26 -13.49 38.29
CA ILE A 160 2.71 -12.62 37.26
C ILE A 160 1.31 -12.18 37.68
N GLU A 161 1.09 -10.88 37.70
CA GLU A 161 -0.22 -10.26 37.86
C GLU A 161 -1.11 -10.54 36.63
N ASN A 162 -2.42 -10.71 36.83
CA ASN A 162 -3.42 -11.05 35.79
C ASN A 162 -3.39 -12.51 35.29
N VAL A 163 -3.42 -13.46 36.23
CA VAL A 163 -3.48 -14.92 35.97
C VAL A 163 -4.51 -15.28 34.90
N GLU A 164 -5.71 -14.68 34.96
CA GLU A 164 -6.79 -14.94 34.00
C GLU A 164 -6.42 -14.65 32.54
N ILE A 165 -5.64 -13.59 32.27
CA ILE A 165 -5.24 -13.25 30.90
C ILE A 165 -4.33 -14.35 30.34
N TYR A 166 -3.38 -14.82 31.14
CA TYR A 166 -2.44 -15.86 30.74
C TYR A 166 -3.14 -17.20 30.60
N ASP A 167 -4.04 -17.57 31.51
CA ASP A 167 -4.81 -18.81 31.40
C ASP A 167 -5.64 -18.83 30.10
N ASN A 168 -6.18 -17.68 29.69
CA ASN A 168 -6.89 -17.56 28.41
C ASN A 168 -5.95 -17.66 27.20
N MET A 169 -4.74 -17.08 27.26
CA MET A 169 -3.73 -17.26 26.20
C MET A 169 -3.24 -18.72 26.12
N GLU A 170 -3.04 -19.38 27.27
CA GLU A 170 -2.71 -20.81 27.35
C GLU A 170 -3.81 -21.64 26.68
N SER A 171 -5.06 -21.40 27.07
CA SER A 171 -6.23 -22.06 26.49
C SER A 171 -6.34 -21.79 25.00
N TYR A 172 -6.08 -20.55 24.54
CA TYR A 172 -6.05 -20.21 23.11
C TYR A 172 -4.99 -21.00 22.34
N ILE A 173 -3.78 -21.14 22.88
CA ILE A 173 -2.68 -21.89 22.27
C ILE A 173 -2.99 -23.39 22.20
N PHE A 174 -3.48 -23.98 23.30
CA PHE A 174 -3.78 -25.41 23.35
C PHE A 174 -5.02 -25.79 22.54
N SER A 175 -6.02 -24.92 22.50
CA SER A 175 -7.26 -25.12 21.75
C SER A 175 -7.16 -24.72 20.28
N LYS A 176 -5.97 -24.32 19.80
CA LYS A 176 -5.75 -23.87 18.42
C LYS A 176 -6.68 -22.72 17.99
N GLY A 177 -6.92 -21.81 18.93
CA GLY A 177 -7.69 -20.58 18.71
C GLY A 177 -9.21 -20.72 18.83
N THR A 178 -9.73 -21.84 19.37
CA THR A 178 -11.17 -21.98 19.63
C THR A 178 -11.60 -21.31 20.94
N GLU A 179 -10.78 -21.39 21.99
CA GLU A 179 -11.05 -20.83 23.32
C GLU A 179 -10.17 -19.60 23.58
N GLY A 180 -10.58 -18.71 24.50
CA GLY A 180 -9.76 -17.55 24.90
C GLY A 180 -9.58 -16.47 23.81
N ARG A 181 -10.36 -16.55 22.73
CA ARG A 181 -10.22 -15.70 21.55
C ARG A 181 -10.57 -14.23 21.81
N GLU A 182 -11.62 -13.95 22.56
CA GLU A 182 -12.07 -12.58 22.84
C GLU A 182 -11.01 -11.77 23.58
N ILE A 183 -10.37 -12.38 24.58
CA ILE A 183 -9.30 -11.76 25.36
C ILE A 183 -8.05 -11.62 24.50
N SER A 184 -7.72 -12.64 23.71
CA SER A 184 -6.59 -12.61 22.76
C SER A 184 -6.74 -11.51 21.69
N GLU A 185 -7.96 -11.24 21.23
CA GLU A 185 -8.27 -10.20 20.24
C GLU A 185 -8.01 -8.78 20.76
N GLN A 186 -8.08 -8.55 22.08
CA GLN A 186 -7.81 -7.25 22.68
C GLN A 186 -6.34 -6.85 22.52
N PHE A 187 -5.42 -7.80 22.71
CA PHE A 187 -3.98 -7.56 22.65
C PHE A 187 -3.40 -7.73 21.24
N LEU A 188 -4.06 -8.52 20.39
CA LEU A 188 -3.65 -8.73 19.02
C LEU A 188 -4.83 -8.54 18.05
N PRO A 189 -5.10 -7.30 17.60
CA PRO A 189 -6.19 -7.02 16.66
C PRO A 189 -6.01 -7.71 15.30
N LEU A 190 -4.82 -8.25 15.02
CA LEU A 190 -4.54 -9.06 13.84
C LEU A 190 -5.44 -10.30 13.76
N ILE A 191 -5.83 -10.90 14.90
CA ILE A 191 -6.71 -12.08 14.94
C ILE A 191 -8.04 -11.81 14.21
N LYS A 192 -8.67 -10.67 14.49
CA LYS A 192 -9.91 -10.27 13.82
C LYS A 192 -9.71 -10.13 12.32
N THR A 193 -8.62 -9.49 11.90
CA THR A 193 -8.33 -9.30 10.47
C THR A 193 -8.07 -10.62 9.74
N VAL A 194 -7.44 -11.60 10.41
CA VAL A 194 -7.20 -12.94 9.85
C VAL A 194 -8.53 -13.68 9.71
N ALA A 195 -9.36 -13.67 10.74
CA ALA A 195 -10.68 -14.30 10.70
C ALA A 195 -11.61 -13.67 9.65
N ASP A 196 -11.59 -12.35 9.51
CA ASP A 196 -12.34 -11.65 8.46
C ASP A 196 -11.88 -12.06 7.06
N CYS A 197 -10.57 -12.29 6.86
CA CYS A 197 -10.05 -12.76 5.58
C CYS A 197 -10.38 -14.23 5.28
N TYR A 198 -10.37 -15.12 6.28
CA TYR A 198 -10.77 -16.51 6.08
C TYR A 198 -12.28 -16.66 5.86
N SER A 199 -13.10 -15.86 6.55
CA SER A 199 -14.55 -15.88 6.40
C SER A 199 -15.04 -15.18 5.12
N ARG A 200 -14.25 -14.24 4.57
CA ARG A 200 -14.62 -13.42 3.41
C ARG A 200 -13.52 -13.43 2.37
N ASP A 201 -13.60 -14.36 1.42
CA ASP A 201 -12.83 -14.29 0.17
C ASP A 201 -13.31 -13.08 -0.65
N ARG A 202 -12.88 -11.87 -0.27
CA ARG A 202 -13.35 -10.61 -0.85
C ARG A 202 -13.20 -10.54 -2.36
N LYS A 203 -12.14 -11.16 -2.92
CA LYS A 203 -11.95 -11.28 -4.37
C LYS A 203 -12.98 -12.20 -5.04
N LYS A 204 -13.36 -13.30 -4.39
CA LYS A 204 -14.44 -14.17 -4.88
C LYS A 204 -15.77 -13.49 -4.71
N GLU A 205 -16.05 -12.83 -3.57
CA GLU A 205 -17.26 -12.04 -3.38
C GLU A 205 -17.38 -10.91 -4.41
N GLU A 206 -16.30 -10.16 -4.67
CA GLU A 206 -16.27 -9.11 -5.69
C GLU A 206 -16.43 -9.68 -7.10
N PHE A 207 -15.79 -10.81 -7.41
CA PHE A 207 -15.97 -11.50 -8.69
C PHE A 207 -17.40 -12.03 -8.86
N ILE A 208 -17.96 -12.67 -7.84
CA ILE A 208 -19.35 -13.15 -7.84
C ILE A 208 -20.32 -11.98 -7.97
N ARG A 209 -20.06 -10.85 -7.30
CA ARG A 209 -20.86 -9.61 -7.46
C ARG A 209 -20.74 -9.03 -8.86
N LEU A 210 -19.54 -9.01 -9.44
CA LEU A 210 -19.33 -8.56 -10.83
C LEU A 210 -20.03 -9.47 -11.82
N VAL A 211 -19.92 -10.79 -11.66
CA VAL A 211 -20.61 -11.77 -12.49
C VAL A 211 -22.12 -11.62 -12.35
N ALA A 212 -22.65 -11.50 -11.13
CA ALA A 212 -24.08 -11.28 -10.89
C ALA A 212 -24.57 -9.93 -11.46
N TRP A 213 -23.73 -8.90 -11.48
CA TRP A 213 -24.04 -7.61 -12.09
C TRP A 213 -24.01 -7.65 -13.64
N LEU A 214 -23.04 -8.36 -14.22
CA LEU A 214 -22.89 -8.53 -15.67
C LEU A 214 -23.93 -9.49 -16.26
N PHE A 215 -24.20 -10.58 -15.54
CA PHE A 215 -25.08 -11.68 -15.94
C PHE A 215 -26.15 -11.92 -14.86
N PRO A 216 -27.09 -10.99 -14.70
CA PRO A 216 -28.18 -11.15 -13.73
C PRO A 216 -29.14 -12.25 -14.15
N ASP A 217 -29.83 -12.80 -13.14
CA ASP A 217 -30.74 -13.93 -13.28
C ASP A 217 -31.87 -13.68 -14.28
N ARG A 218 -32.39 -14.78 -14.83
CA ARG A 218 -33.44 -14.76 -15.86
C ARG A 218 -34.70 -14.02 -15.38
N GLU A 219 -35.13 -14.28 -14.15
CA GLU A 219 -36.31 -13.64 -13.55
C GLU A 219 -36.16 -12.12 -13.52
N TYR A 220 -34.97 -11.63 -13.15
CA TYR A 220 -34.66 -10.20 -13.18
C TYR A 220 -34.74 -9.65 -14.60
N MET A 221 -34.19 -10.37 -15.60
CA MET A 221 -34.20 -9.93 -16.99
C MET A 221 -35.61 -9.95 -17.61
N GLU A 222 -36.49 -10.86 -17.18
CA GLU A 222 -37.89 -10.94 -17.61
C GLU A 222 -38.70 -9.71 -17.18
N THR A 223 -38.40 -9.11 -16.02
CA THR A 223 -39.02 -7.84 -15.60
C THR A 223 -38.71 -6.67 -16.54
N ILE A 224 -37.53 -6.68 -17.17
CA ILE A 224 -37.08 -5.61 -18.08
C ILE A 224 -37.48 -5.94 -19.54
N TYR A 225 -37.46 -7.22 -19.90
CA TYR A 225 -37.73 -7.71 -21.26
C TYR A 225 -38.75 -8.85 -21.21
N PRO A 226 -40.07 -8.55 -21.24
CA PRO A 226 -41.13 -9.57 -21.13
C PRO A 226 -41.15 -10.55 -22.30
N VAL A 227 -40.52 -10.22 -23.43
CA VAL A 227 -40.36 -11.11 -24.60
C VAL A 227 -39.50 -12.34 -24.27
N LEU A 228 -38.70 -12.26 -23.20
CA LEU A 228 -37.78 -13.31 -22.74
C LEU A 228 -38.49 -14.47 -22.04
N GLU A 229 -39.72 -14.26 -21.55
CA GLU A 229 -40.55 -15.28 -20.90
C GLU A 229 -40.85 -16.46 -21.83
N LYS A 230 -41.06 -16.16 -23.12
CA LYS A 230 -41.39 -17.15 -24.17
C LYS A 230 -40.17 -17.76 -24.87
N ALA A 231 -39.01 -17.09 -24.80
CA ALA A 231 -37.83 -17.46 -25.58
C ALA A 231 -36.54 -17.29 -24.75
N GLY A 232 -36.43 -18.06 -23.67
CA GLY A 232 -35.29 -18.02 -22.75
C GLY A 232 -33.93 -18.37 -23.37
N VAL A 233 -33.90 -18.94 -24.58
CA VAL A 233 -32.67 -19.23 -25.33
C VAL A 233 -31.89 -17.96 -25.72
N PHE A 234 -32.57 -16.81 -25.82
CA PHE A 234 -31.94 -15.53 -26.19
C PHE A 234 -31.33 -14.75 -25.01
N LEU A 235 -31.32 -15.31 -23.78
CA LEU A 235 -30.77 -14.69 -22.58
C LEU A 235 -29.38 -14.04 -22.79
N PRO A 236 -28.40 -14.69 -23.47
CA PRO A 236 -27.08 -14.10 -23.68
C PRO A 236 -27.10 -12.83 -24.52
N ILE A 237 -28.02 -12.72 -25.48
CA ILE A 237 -28.15 -11.55 -26.35
C ILE A 237 -28.72 -10.36 -25.57
N PHE A 238 -29.68 -10.60 -24.67
CA PHE A 238 -30.26 -9.53 -23.85
C PHE A 238 -29.28 -8.98 -22.79
N TRP A 239 -28.35 -9.80 -22.28
CA TRP A 239 -27.24 -9.30 -21.47
C TRP A 239 -26.35 -8.33 -22.25
N LEU A 240 -26.02 -8.63 -23.51
CA LEU A 240 -25.24 -7.74 -24.37
C LEU A 240 -25.96 -6.42 -24.67
N ILE A 241 -27.24 -6.46 -25.02
CA ILE A 241 -28.08 -5.27 -25.28
C ILE A 241 -28.13 -4.36 -24.04
N ARG A 242 -28.25 -4.97 -22.85
CA ARG A 242 -28.24 -4.24 -21.58
C ARG A 242 -26.90 -3.52 -21.37
N LEU A 243 -25.77 -4.23 -21.51
CA LEU A 243 -24.44 -3.64 -21.34
C LEU A 243 -24.19 -2.51 -22.35
N GLU A 244 -24.62 -2.69 -23.59
CA GLU A 244 -24.54 -1.66 -24.63
C GLU A 244 -25.33 -0.40 -24.23
N ARG A 245 -26.55 -0.55 -23.70
CA ARG A 245 -27.37 0.58 -23.24
C ARG A 245 -26.67 1.36 -22.11
N TYR A 246 -26.07 0.68 -21.15
CA TYR A 246 -25.30 1.34 -20.08
C TYR A 246 -24.07 2.07 -20.64
N PHE A 247 -23.37 1.45 -21.59
CA PHE A 247 -22.18 2.03 -22.20
C PHE A 247 -22.53 3.28 -23.03
N ARG A 248 -23.60 3.24 -23.83
CA ARG A 248 -24.13 4.41 -24.56
C ARG A 248 -24.52 5.55 -23.60
N ARG A 249 -25.15 5.23 -22.47
CA ARG A 249 -25.53 6.23 -21.45
C ARG A 249 -24.32 6.82 -20.71
N MET A 250 -23.32 6.01 -20.40
CA MET A 250 -22.07 6.49 -19.80
C MET A 250 -21.27 7.39 -20.76
N ILE A 251 -21.21 7.05 -22.05
CA ILE A 251 -20.53 7.87 -23.06
C ILE A 251 -21.29 9.16 -23.33
N GLY A 252 -22.64 9.09 -23.43
CA GLY A 252 -23.49 10.25 -23.61
C GLY A 252 -23.35 11.27 -22.48
N ASN A 253 -23.42 10.82 -21.23
CA ASN A 253 -23.27 11.70 -20.05
C ASN A 253 -21.86 12.30 -19.94
N ARG A 254 -20.80 11.55 -20.32
CA ARG A 254 -19.42 12.06 -20.31
C ARG A 254 -19.16 13.09 -21.42
N MET A 255 -19.91 13.04 -22.52
CA MET A 255 -19.90 14.10 -23.54
C MET A 255 -20.71 15.33 -23.12
N GLU A 256 -21.87 15.16 -22.49
CA GLU A 256 -22.68 16.28 -21.99
C GLU A 256 -21.94 17.11 -20.91
N GLU A 257 -21.12 16.49 -20.05
CA GLU A 257 -20.29 17.22 -19.08
C GLU A 257 -19.15 18.03 -19.74
N LYS A 258 -18.56 17.55 -20.85
CA LYS A 258 -17.54 18.31 -21.60
C LYS A 258 -18.13 19.43 -22.45
N PHE A 259 -19.39 19.34 -22.88
CA PHE A 259 -20.06 20.34 -23.72
C PHE A 259 -20.92 21.35 -22.95
N ARG A 260 -21.03 21.24 -21.61
CA ARG A 260 -21.68 22.23 -20.73
C ARG A 260 -20.72 23.34 -20.25
N ILE A 261 -19.84 23.85 -21.12
CA ILE A 261 -19.24 25.16 -20.89
C ILE A 261 -20.26 26.20 -21.39
N PRO A 262 -20.81 27.08 -20.54
CA PRO A 262 -21.81 28.04 -20.99
C PRO A 262 -21.17 29.00 -22.00
N LYS A 263 -21.76 29.13 -23.20
CA LYS A 263 -21.31 30.09 -24.24
C LYS A 263 -21.10 31.52 -23.70
N LYS A 264 -21.72 31.87 -22.56
CA LYS A 264 -21.56 33.15 -21.86
C LYS A 264 -20.16 33.41 -21.31
N THR A 265 -19.44 32.40 -20.79
CA THR A 265 -18.09 32.63 -20.23
C THR A 265 -17.03 32.83 -21.31
N PHE A 266 -17.15 32.13 -22.44
CA PHE A 266 -16.21 32.30 -23.55
C PHE A 266 -16.36 33.68 -24.23
N PHE A 267 -17.60 34.15 -24.41
CA PHE A 267 -17.87 35.48 -24.97
C PHE A 267 -17.43 36.61 -24.03
N GLN A 268 -17.63 36.48 -22.72
CA GLN A 268 -17.12 37.43 -21.74
C GLN A 268 -15.58 37.48 -21.69
N PHE A 269 -14.93 36.34 -21.85
CA PHE A 269 -13.47 36.28 -21.85
C PHE A 269 -12.85 36.95 -23.09
N ILE A 270 -13.45 36.74 -24.26
CA ILE A 270 -13.03 37.42 -25.51
C ILE A 270 -13.29 38.93 -25.41
N TRP A 271 -14.44 39.35 -24.88
CA TRP A 271 -14.78 40.77 -24.77
C TRP A 271 -13.89 41.52 -23.75
N ARG A 272 -13.57 40.90 -22.61
CA ARG A 272 -12.59 41.46 -21.64
C ARG A 272 -11.20 41.62 -22.26
N LYS A 273 -10.76 40.65 -23.06
CA LYS A 273 -9.46 40.73 -23.74
C LYS A 273 -9.45 41.82 -24.82
N TYR A 274 -10.56 42.01 -25.54
CA TYR A 274 -10.70 43.08 -26.53
C TYR A 274 -10.72 44.48 -25.89
N GLN A 275 -11.34 44.63 -24.71
CA GLN A 275 -11.31 45.90 -23.97
C GLN A 275 -9.92 46.25 -23.43
N GLY A 276 -9.15 45.26 -22.97
CA GLY A 276 -7.77 45.50 -22.50
C GLY A 276 -6.85 46.02 -23.60
N VAL A 277 -6.90 45.40 -24.79
CA VAL A 277 -6.09 45.85 -25.95
C VAL A 277 -6.46 47.27 -26.39
N LYS A 278 -7.75 47.63 -26.31
CA LYS A 278 -8.21 48.98 -26.68
C LYS A 278 -7.81 50.05 -25.66
N ALA A 279 -7.64 49.67 -24.39
CA ALA A 279 -7.16 50.58 -23.33
C ALA A 279 -5.63 50.80 -23.44
N GLU A 280 -4.86 49.75 -23.72
CA GLU A 280 -3.42 49.86 -24.02
C GLU A 280 -3.15 50.74 -25.26
N GLU A 281 -3.94 50.59 -26.33
CA GLU A 281 -3.84 51.47 -27.51
C GLU A 281 -4.20 52.94 -27.24
N SER A 282 -5.09 53.23 -26.28
CA SER A 282 -5.39 54.62 -25.89
C SER A 282 -4.31 55.22 -25.01
N GLU A 283 -3.77 54.44 -24.07
CA GLU A 283 -2.67 54.89 -23.20
C GLU A 283 -1.39 55.14 -24.01
N GLU A 284 -1.04 54.28 -24.98
CA GLU A 284 0.10 54.52 -25.87
C GLU A 284 -0.08 55.77 -26.76
N LYS A 285 -1.32 56.11 -27.13
CA LYS A 285 -1.60 57.33 -27.91
C LYS A 285 -1.46 58.58 -27.07
N GLU A 286 -2.05 58.60 -25.86
CA GLU A 286 -1.90 59.72 -24.93
C GLU A 286 -0.42 59.93 -24.54
N GLU A 287 0.32 58.85 -24.30
CA GLU A 287 1.74 58.96 -23.93
C GLU A 287 2.63 59.44 -25.09
N ASN A 288 2.23 59.18 -26.35
CA ASN A 288 2.92 59.70 -27.53
C ASN A 288 2.56 61.18 -27.81
N GLU A 289 1.30 61.58 -27.63
CA GLU A 289 0.87 62.98 -27.73
C GLU A 289 1.54 63.85 -26.67
N GLU A 290 1.66 63.37 -25.42
CA GLU A 290 2.40 64.09 -24.37
C GLU A 290 3.89 64.23 -24.69
N LYS A 291 4.51 63.23 -25.34
CA LYS A 291 5.91 63.30 -25.78
C LYS A 291 6.09 64.33 -26.89
N GLU A 292 5.20 64.36 -27.89
CA GLU A 292 5.23 65.36 -28.96
C GLU A 292 5.04 66.79 -28.42
N GLU A 293 4.08 67.02 -27.51
CA GLU A 293 3.94 68.35 -26.88
C GLU A 293 5.19 68.78 -26.11
N ARG A 294 5.88 67.84 -25.47
CA ARG A 294 7.11 68.12 -24.71
C ARG A 294 8.29 68.46 -25.62
N GLU A 295 8.35 67.83 -26.79
CA GLU A 295 9.34 68.16 -27.83
C GLU A 295 9.05 69.50 -28.49
N GLU A 296 7.78 69.82 -28.79
CA GLU A 296 7.41 71.15 -29.31
C GLU A 296 7.72 72.27 -28.32
N LYS A 297 7.45 72.09 -27.02
CA LYS A 297 7.80 73.08 -25.99
C LYS A 297 9.30 73.32 -25.92
N LYS A 298 10.12 72.25 -25.98
CA LYS A 298 11.59 72.38 -26.05
C LYS A 298 12.06 73.09 -27.31
N ALA A 299 11.42 72.85 -28.45
CA ALA A 299 11.75 73.53 -29.70
C ALA A 299 11.40 75.03 -29.65
N ARG A 300 10.29 75.41 -29.01
CA ARG A 300 9.92 76.82 -28.79
C ARG A 300 10.88 77.54 -27.83
N GLU A 301 11.27 76.90 -26.73
CA GLU A 301 12.26 77.46 -25.80
C GLU A 301 13.65 77.66 -26.47
N GLN A 302 14.05 76.77 -27.37
CA GLN A 302 15.28 76.92 -28.17
C GLN A 302 15.15 78.01 -29.25
N GLY A 303 13.95 78.25 -29.77
CA GLY A 303 13.65 79.37 -30.68
C GLY A 303 13.72 80.73 -29.99
N GLU A 304 13.13 80.85 -28.80
CA GLU A 304 13.16 82.08 -27.98
C GLU A 304 14.57 82.41 -27.48
N GLN A 305 15.41 81.40 -27.20
CA GLN A 305 16.83 81.62 -26.88
C GLN A 305 17.64 82.13 -28.07
N LYS A 306 17.32 81.70 -29.30
CA LYS A 306 17.95 82.22 -30.54
C LYS A 306 17.52 83.64 -30.88
N GLU A 307 16.25 83.99 -30.67
CA GLU A 307 15.78 85.38 -30.85
C GLU A 307 16.37 86.36 -29.79
N GLN A 308 16.65 85.88 -28.57
CA GLN A 308 17.33 86.69 -27.56
C GLN A 308 18.85 86.84 -27.80
N GLU A 309 19.49 85.90 -28.51
CA GLU A 309 20.87 86.06 -29.00
C GLU A 309 20.95 87.02 -30.20
N GLU A 310 20.01 86.96 -31.14
CA GLU A 310 19.98 87.90 -32.29
C GLU A 310 19.72 89.37 -31.87
N GLN A 311 18.91 89.60 -30.84
CA GLN A 311 18.69 90.95 -30.27
C GLN A 311 19.90 91.48 -29.47
N LYS A 312 20.83 90.62 -29.03
CA LYS A 312 22.09 91.05 -28.39
C LYS A 312 23.19 91.39 -29.41
N THR A 313 23.13 90.83 -30.62
CA THR A 313 24.03 91.16 -31.74
C THR A 313 23.65 92.40 -32.54
N ALA A 314 22.47 93.00 -32.29
CA ALA A 314 22.04 94.27 -32.90
C ALA A 314 22.44 95.53 -32.10
N LYS A 315 23.26 95.39 -31.04
CA LYS A 315 23.96 96.52 -30.41
C LYS A 315 25.39 96.60 -30.97
N ILE A 316 25.75 97.81 -31.43
CA ILE A 316 26.94 98.28 -32.19
C ILE A 316 26.57 98.45 -33.68
N PRO A 317 26.75 99.62 -34.34
CA PRO A 317 27.69 100.74 -34.08
C PRO A 317 26.96 102.12 -34.01
N ASN A 318 27.53 103.31 -33.80
CA ASN A 318 28.86 103.93 -33.89
C ASN A 318 28.97 105.02 -32.81
#